data_AF-A0A1B6LYX2-F1
#
_entry.id   AF-A0A1B6LYX2-F1
#
_cell.length_a   1.000
_cell.length_b   1.000
_cell.length_c   1.000
_cell.angle_alpha   90.00
_cell.angle_beta   90.00
_cell.angle_gamma   90.00
#
_symmetry.space_group_name_H-M   'P 1'
#
loop_
_entity.id
_entity.type
_entity.pdbx_description
1 polymer ?
#
loop_
_entity_poly.entity_id
_entity_poly.type
_entity_poly.pdbx_seq_one_letter_code
_entity_poly.pdbx_strand_id
1 'polypeptide(L)'
;DKQKSKFLSQIGYCPQFDAINKLLTAKEMLRVYALLRGVPSAHCDSEVSRWVDIMGLKEYADRPCGTYSGGNKRKLSTAMAFIGEPPVVFLDEPTSGVDPV
;
A
#
# COMPACT_ATOMS: atom_id res chain seq x y z
N ASP A 1 -14.61 18.19 13.07
CA ASP A 1 -13.59 18.24 14.14
C ASP A 1 -12.16 18.07 13.65
N LYS A 2 -11.31 19.08 13.87
CA LYS A 2 -9.86 19.01 13.59
C LYS A 2 -9.17 17.85 14.33
N GLN A 3 -9.63 17.52 15.54
CA GLN A 3 -9.09 16.43 16.35
C GLN A 3 -9.35 15.05 15.72
N LYS A 4 -10.56 14.83 15.21
CA LYS A 4 -10.94 13.59 14.50
C LYS A 4 -10.13 13.41 13.22
N SER A 5 -9.94 14.48 12.44
CA SER A 5 -9.14 14.44 11.21
C SER A 5 -7.66 14.10 11.49
N LYS A 6 -7.07 14.68 12.55
CA LYS A 6 -5.70 14.35 12.99
C LYS A 6 -5.54 12.90 13.44
N PHE A 7 -6.54 12.35 14.13
CA PHE A 7 -6.53 10.95 14.53
C PHE A 7 -6.62 10.01 13.32
N LEU A 8 -7.52 10.29 12.38
CA LEU A 8 -7.72 9.47 11.19
C LEU A 8 -6.49 9.48 10.26
N SER A 9 -5.76 10.59 10.17
CA SER A 9 -4.52 10.64 9.37
C SER A 9 -3.39 9.78 9.95
N GLN A 10 -3.45 9.42 11.23
CA GLN A 10 -2.46 8.55 11.89
C GLN A 10 -2.76 7.05 11.70
N ILE A 11 -3.88 6.69 11.08
CA ILE A 11 -4.30 5.30 10.91
C ILE A 11 -4.04 4.88 9.45
N GLY A 12 -3.37 3.74 9.26
CA GLY A 12 -3.33 2.99 8.01
C GLY A 12 -4.41 1.90 7.99
N TYR A 13 -5.02 1.64 6.84
CA TYR A 13 -6.09 0.65 6.71
C TYR A 13 -5.91 -0.20 5.45
N CYS A 14 -5.90 -1.52 5.61
CA CYS A 14 -5.93 -2.49 4.52
C CYS A 14 -7.27 -3.24 4.54
N PRO A 15 -8.22 -2.92 3.64
CA PRO A 15 -9.50 -3.62 3.55
C PRO A 15 -9.37 -5.07 3.05
N GLN A 16 -10.38 -5.90 3.31
CA GLN A 16 -10.50 -7.28 2.80
C GLN A 16 -10.54 -7.34 1.26
N PHE A 17 -11.23 -6.37 0.63
CA PHE A 17 -11.28 -6.22 -0.83
C PHE A 17 -10.29 -5.15 -1.30
N ASP A 18 -9.44 -5.50 -2.25
CA ASP A 18 -8.38 -4.64 -2.76
C ASP A 18 -8.92 -3.34 -3.39
N ALA A 19 -8.58 -2.19 -2.82
CA ALA A 19 -8.81 -0.87 -3.42
C ALA A 19 -7.78 -0.54 -4.52
N ILE A 20 -7.43 -1.53 -5.34
CA ILE A 20 -6.36 -1.43 -6.34
C ILE A 20 -6.90 -0.91 -7.67
N ASN A 21 -6.30 0.17 -8.17
CA ASN A 21 -6.53 0.60 -9.54
C ASN A 21 -5.80 -0.35 -10.50
N LYS A 22 -6.57 -1.07 -11.31
CA LYS A 22 -6.05 -2.10 -12.22
C LYS A 22 -5.16 -1.55 -13.35
N LEU A 23 -5.29 -0.26 -13.66
CA LEU A 23 -4.55 0.40 -14.73
C LEU A 23 -3.19 0.93 -14.29
N LEU A 24 -3.03 1.22 -12.99
CA LEU A 24 -1.78 1.73 -12.43
C LEU A 24 -0.82 0.59 -12.11
N THR A 25 0.47 0.89 -12.14
CA THR A 25 1.54 0.02 -11.63
C THR A 25 1.65 0.10 -10.10
N ALA A 26 2.34 -0.84 -9.46
CA ALA A 26 2.56 -0.78 -8.01
C ALA A 26 3.34 0.47 -7.59
N LYS A 27 4.33 0.90 -8.39
CA LYS A 27 5.09 2.12 -8.11
C LYS A 27 4.19 3.36 -8.15
N GLU A 28 3.32 3.46 -9.15
CA GLU A 28 2.38 4.59 -9.28
C GLU A 28 1.36 4.59 -8.14
N MET A 29 0.77 3.44 -7.83
CA MET A 29 -0.16 3.29 -6.69
C MET A 29 0.49 3.73 -5.39
N LEU A 30 1.68 3.19 -5.06
CA LEU A 30 2.39 3.55 -3.84
C LEU A 30 2.81 5.02 -3.83
N ARG A 31 3.21 5.59 -4.96
CA ARG A 31 3.56 7.02 -5.04
C ARG A 31 2.36 7.91 -4.73
N VAL A 32 1.19 7.60 -5.29
CA VAL A 32 -0.05 8.35 -5.03
C VAL A 32 -0.38 8.29 -3.54
N TYR A 33 -0.31 7.11 -2.92
CA TYR A 33 -0.59 6.96 -1.49
C TYR A 33 0.46 7.67 -0.63
N ALA A 34 1.75 7.61 -0.96
CA ALA A 34 2.80 8.33 -0.24
C ALA A 34 2.53 9.84 -0.21
N LEU A 35 2.17 10.42 -1.36
CA LEU A 35 1.82 11.84 -1.47
C LEU A 35 0.56 12.19 -0.66
N LEU A 36 -0.49 11.36 -0.73
CA LEU A 36 -1.71 11.54 0.07
C LEU A 36 -1.45 11.46 1.58
N ARG A 37 -0.45 10.66 1.99
CA ARG A 37 -0.01 10.52 3.38
C ARG A 37 0.94 11.64 3.83
N GLY A 38 1.30 12.56 2.93
CA GLY A 38 2.16 13.70 3.24
C GLY A 38 3.65 13.40 3.23
N VAL A 39 4.08 12.27 2.63
CA VAL A 39 5.50 12.02 2.38
C VAL A 39 6.03 13.09 1.42
N PRO A 40 7.12 13.81 1.76
CA PRO A 40 7.67 14.82 0.86
C PRO A 40 8.08 14.20 -0.48
N SER A 41 7.78 14.87 -1.60
CA SER A 41 8.03 14.35 -2.95
C SER A 41 9.47 13.86 -3.18
N ALA A 42 10.46 14.50 -2.53
CA ALA A 42 11.87 14.10 -2.58
C ALA A 42 12.16 12.72 -1.97
N HIS A 43 11.32 12.25 -1.04
CA HIS A 43 11.43 10.95 -0.37
C HIS A 43 10.46 9.90 -0.92
N CYS A 44 9.52 10.27 -1.80
CA CYS A 44 8.54 9.33 -2.33
C CYS A 44 9.20 8.17 -3.08
N ASP A 45 10.20 8.43 -3.91
CA ASP A 45 10.88 7.40 -4.69
C ASP A 45 11.60 6.37 -3.80
N SER A 46 12.27 6.83 -2.74
CA SER A 46 12.91 5.94 -1.76
C SER A 46 11.89 5.12 -0.97
N GLU A 47 10.79 5.74 -0.57
CA GLU A 47 9.74 5.08 0.22
C GLU A 47 8.99 4.03 -0.61
N VAL A 48 8.66 4.35 -1.86
CA VAL A 48 8.05 3.41 -2.81
C VAL A 48 8.98 2.23 -3.04
N SER A 49 10.27 2.48 -3.32
CA SER A 49 11.24 1.42 -3.55
C SER A 49 11.38 0.50 -2.33
N ARG A 50 11.45 1.07 -1.13
CA ARG A 50 11.49 0.31 0.12
C ARG A 50 10.28 -0.62 0.28
N TRP A 51 9.07 -0.15 0.03
CA TRP A 51 7.86 -0.97 0.19
C TRP A 51 7.70 -2.03 -0.92
N VAL A 52 8.11 -1.72 -2.14
CA VAL A 52 8.19 -2.71 -3.22
C VAL A 52 9.14 -3.85 -2.85
N ASP A 53 10.26 -3.52 -2.22
CA ASP A 53 11.27 -4.48 -1.78
C ASP A 53 10.77 -5.36 -0.63
N ILE A 54 10.24 -4.75 0.42
CA ILE A 54 9.71 -5.44 1.61
C ILE A 54 8.59 -6.42 1.22
N MET A 55 7.72 -6.03 0.29
CA MET A 55 6.62 -6.88 -0.16
C MET A 55 7.01 -7.91 -1.23
N GLY A 56 8.27 -7.91 -1.69
CA GLY A 56 8.73 -8.82 -2.75
C GLY A 56 8.02 -8.59 -4.09
N LEU A 57 7.72 -7.33 -4.43
CA LEU A 57 7.01 -6.96 -5.65
C LEU A 57 7.91 -6.46 -6.78
N LYS A 58 9.25 -6.50 -6.61
CA LYS A 58 10.24 -5.97 -7.58
C LYS A 58 9.95 -6.35 -9.03
N GLU A 59 9.73 -7.63 -9.31
CA GLU A 59 9.53 -8.17 -10.67
C GLU A 59 8.19 -7.75 -11.32
N TYR A 60 7.25 -7.28 -10.50
CA TYR A 60 5.92 -6.87 -10.90
C TYR A 60 5.75 -5.35 -10.84
N ALA A 61 6.70 -4.61 -10.27
CA ALA A 61 6.54 -3.23 -9.83
C ALA A 61 6.15 -2.26 -10.95
N ASP A 62 6.59 -2.55 -12.18
CA ASP A 62 6.34 -1.77 -13.40
C ASP A 62 5.21 -2.36 -14.27
N ARG A 63 4.52 -3.41 -13.82
CA ARG A 63 3.38 -4.00 -14.52
C ARG A 63 2.06 -3.44 -13.98
N PRO A 64 1.02 -3.29 -14.81
CA PRO A 64 -0.31 -2.89 -14.32
C PRO A 64 -0.85 -3.86 -13.27
N CYS A 65 -1.35 -3.33 -12.16
CA CYS A 65 -1.83 -4.11 -11.02
C CYS A 65 -3.02 -5.01 -11.36
N GLY A 66 -3.72 -4.74 -12.46
CA GLY A 66 -4.76 -5.63 -13.00
C GLY A 66 -4.24 -7.04 -13.30
N THR A 67 -2.96 -7.17 -13.66
CA THR A 67 -2.29 -8.44 -13.99
C THR A 67 -1.85 -9.24 -12.76
N TYR A 68 -1.98 -8.69 -11.55
CA TYR A 68 -1.49 -9.32 -10.34
C TYR A 68 -2.40 -10.48 -9.91
N SER A 69 -1.77 -11.54 -9.38
CA SER A 69 -2.47 -12.57 -8.60
C SER A 69 -3.12 -11.98 -7.35
N GLY A 70 -4.05 -12.71 -6.74
CA GLY A 70 -4.67 -12.29 -5.48
C GLY A 70 -3.64 -12.00 -4.37
N GLY A 71 -2.63 -12.88 -4.23
CA GLY A 71 -1.55 -12.67 -3.26
C GLY A 71 -0.71 -11.42 -3.53
N ASN A 72 -0.38 -11.12 -4.79
CA ASN A 72 0.36 -9.89 -5.12
C ASN A 72 -0.47 -8.63 -4.93
N LYS A 73 -1.78 -8.70 -5.17
CA LYS A 73 -2.72 -7.62 -4.83
C LYS A 73 -2.77 -7.40 -3.31
N ARG A 74 -2.89 -8.46 -2.52
CA ARG A 74 -2.86 -8.36 -1.05
C ARG A 74 -1.55 -7.76 -0.53
N LYS A 75 -0.40 -8.17 -1.08
CA LYS A 75 0.91 -7.57 -0.78
C LYS A 75 0.93 -6.07 -1.07
N LEU A 76 0.41 -5.65 -2.22
CA LEU A 76 0.32 -4.23 -2.59
C LEU A 76 -0.63 -3.46 -1.65
N SER A 77 -1.82 -4.00 -1.37
CA SER A 77 -2.78 -3.43 -0.41
C SER A 77 -2.15 -3.26 0.98
N THR A 78 -1.36 -4.22 1.41
CA THR A 78 -0.60 -4.14 2.66
C THR A 78 0.42 -2.99 2.61
N ALA A 79 1.24 -2.89 1.57
CA ALA A 79 2.18 -1.77 1.43
C ALA A 79 1.47 -0.40 1.41
N MET A 80 0.32 -0.27 0.76
CA MET A 80 -0.47 0.98 0.77
C MET A 80 -0.97 1.36 2.17
N ALA A 81 -1.23 0.38 3.04
CA ALA A 81 -1.65 0.66 4.41
C ALA A 81 -0.48 1.12 5.29
N PHE A 82 0.74 0.67 5.02
CA PHE A 82 1.94 1.02 5.78
C PHE A 82 2.71 2.23 5.25
N ILE A 83 2.46 2.66 4.00
CA ILE A 83 3.21 3.76 3.38
C ILE A 83 2.97 5.09 4.12
N GLY A 84 4.05 5.86 4.31
CA GLY A 84 4.04 7.06 5.15
C GLY A 84 3.98 6.77 6.65
N GLU A 85 4.33 5.55 7.05
CA GLU A 85 4.55 5.11 8.44
C GLU A 85 3.48 5.56 9.45
N PRO A 86 2.20 5.18 9.25
CA PRO A 86 1.17 5.39 10.26
C PRO A 86 1.58 4.80 11.62
N PRO A 87 1.34 5.51 12.74
CA PRO A 87 1.49 4.95 14.07
C PRO A 87 0.68 3.68 14.34
N VAL A 88 -0.47 3.52 13.67
CA VAL A 88 -1.37 2.36 13.84
C VAL A 88 -1.85 1.89 12.48
N VAL A 89 -1.80 0.59 12.22
CA VAL A 89 -2.33 -0.03 11.00
C VAL A 89 -3.36 -1.09 11.34
N PHE A 90 -4.55 -1.00 10.74
CA PHE A 90 -5.57 -2.04 10.80
C PHE A 90 -5.50 -2.90 9.54
N LEU A 91 -5.37 -4.21 9.72
CA LEU A 91 -5.40 -5.20 8.65
C LEU A 91 -6.67 -6.02 8.78
N ASP A 92 -7.56 -5.91 7.81
CA ASP A 92 -8.79 -6.69 7.77
C ASP A 92 -8.54 -8.02 7.04
N GLU A 93 -8.65 -9.12 7.79
CA GLU A 93 -8.30 -10.49 7.39
C GLU A 93 -6.94 -10.63 6.66
N PRO A 94 -5.81 -10.43 7.36
CA PRO A 94 -4.47 -10.42 6.74
C PRO A 94 -4.06 -11.76 6.11
N THR A 95 -4.69 -12.87 6.49
CA THR A 95 -4.40 -14.22 6.01
C THR A 95 -5.28 -14.67 4.84
N SER A 96 -6.30 -13.89 4.47
CA SER A 96 -7.21 -14.25 3.37
C SER A 96 -6.54 -13.98 2.02
N GLY A 97 -6.17 -15.05 1.29
CA GLY A 97 -5.58 -14.97 -0.06
C GLY A 97 -4.05 -15.06 -0.14
N VAL A 98 -3.38 -15.35 0.98
CA VAL A 98 -2.02 -15.92 0.99
C VAL A 98 -2.16 -17.44 1.07
N ASP A 99 -1.41 -18.18 0.24
CA ASP A 99 -1.47 -19.64 0.23
C ASP A 99 -1.28 -20.19 1.65
N PRO A 100 -2.08 -21.18 2.08
CA PRO A 100 -1.86 -21.85 3.36
C PRO A 100 -0.50 -22.56 3.31
N VAL A 101 0.26 -22.44 4.41
CA VAL A 101 1.48 -23.23 4.64
C VAL A 101 1.11 -24.61 5.14
#